data_AF-A0A0Q8EMN2-F1
#
_entry.id   AF-A0A0Q8EMN2-F1
#
_cell.length_a   1.000
_cell.length_b   1.000
_cell.length_c   1.000
_cell.angle_alpha   90.00
_cell.angle_beta   90.00
_cell.angle_gamma   90.00
#
_symmetry.space_group_name_H-M   'P 1'
#
loop_
_entity.id
_entity.type
_entity.pdbx_description
1 polymer ?
#
loop_
_entity_poly.entity_id
_entity_poly.type
_entity_poly.pdbx_seq_one_letter_code
_entity_poly.pdbx_strand_id
1 'polypeptide(L)'
;MEEVFRLQSWRRKEWHGSHQVEVDDFILRSYKRYPRTYVAGSGIEFTIFQCDDGQRFVASPVYDTATESDELLVAANLVVEGFADVEFLRADLLPVLKTPIKRLNWEVFPRGRVPWDRVRKELERVIEKTPPSIQPVIRARTSQVEKYGPDFAAIGRAGFYGYWVFGFTRQGLYVLESRMLDNATYVLGANWEVVSRLTKAEVINSDLAVARLVHDRSWPEKLDQVLRHVMPSKAA
;
A
#
# COMPACT_ATOMS: atom_id res chain seq x y z
N MET A 1 41.58 2.12 10.93
CA MET A 1 41.64 0.76 10.34
C MET A 1 42.11 -0.18 11.41
N GLU A 2 41.47 -1.34 11.56
CA GLU A 2 41.92 -2.41 12.45
C GLU A 2 42.53 -3.56 11.63
N GLU A 3 43.55 -4.21 12.18
CA GLU A 3 44.15 -5.41 11.59
C GLU A 3 43.42 -6.65 12.09
N VAL A 4 43.02 -7.51 11.16
CA VAL A 4 42.29 -8.75 11.48
C VAL A 4 42.95 -9.91 10.79
N PHE A 5 42.97 -11.04 11.51
CA PHE A 5 43.55 -12.29 11.05
C PHE A 5 42.45 -13.24 10.61
N ARG A 6 42.65 -13.87 9.44
CA ARG A 6 41.81 -14.95 8.95
C ARG A 6 42.67 -16.17 8.71
N LEU A 7 42.31 -17.28 9.33
CA LEU A 7 42.89 -18.58 9.02
C LEU A 7 42.30 -19.06 7.69
N GLN A 8 43.17 -19.47 6.76
CA GLN A 8 42.77 -19.96 5.45
C GLN A 8 43.51 -21.26 5.14
N SER A 9 42.80 -22.26 4.64
CA SER A 9 43.44 -23.46 4.07
C SER A 9 44.17 -23.08 2.78
N TRP A 10 45.41 -23.51 2.66
CA TRP A 10 46.27 -23.24 1.53
C TRP A 10 46.95 -24.52 1.08
N ARG A 11 46.76 -24.86 -0.19
CA ARG A 11 47.44 -25.99 -0.83
C ARG A 11 48.68 -25.48 -1.55
N ARG A 12 49.85 -26.05 -1.25
CA ARG A 12 51.09 -25.75 -1.97
C ARG A 12 51.84 -27.02 -2.33
N LYS A 13 52.69 -26.93 -3.36
CA LYS A 13 53.61 -28.01 -3.73
C LYS A 13 54.94 -27.77 -3.04
N GLU A 14 55.44 -28.78 -2.34
CA GLU A 14 56.74 -28.79 -1.68
C GLU A 14 57.63 -29.86 -2.31
N TRP A 15 58.93 -29.59 -2.38
CA TRP A 15 59.91 -30.57 -2.84
C TRP A 15 60.36 -31.45 -1.67
N HIS A 16 60.17 -32.76 -1.81
CA HIS A 16 60.66 -33.78 -0.89
C HIS A 16 61.75 -34.58 -1.61
N GLY A 17 62.97 -34.04 -1.64
CA GLY A 17 64.07 -34.58 -2.46
C GLY A 17 63.81 -34.37 -3.96
N SER A 18 63.79 -35.46 -4.74
CA SER A 18 63.56 -35.42 -6.20
C SER A 18 62.09 -35.42 -6.63
N HIS A 19 61.15 -35.42 -5.68
CA HIS A 19 59.71 -35.49 -5.96
C HIS A 19 58.96 -34.29 -5.37
N GLN A 20 57.88 -33.86 -6.02
CA GLN A 20 56.97 -32.85 -5.48
C GLN A 20 55.77 -33.52 -4.82
N VAL A 21 55.38 -33.03 -3.64
CA VAL A 21 54.19 -33.47 -2.90
C VAL A 21 53.28 -32.27 -2.67
N GLU A 22 51.97 -32.49 -2.76
CA GLU A 22 50.97 -31.48 -2.38
C GLU A 22 50.73 -31.56 -0.88
N VAL A 23 50.91 -30.41 -0.22
CA VAL A 23 50.70 -30.25 1.22
C VAL A 23 49.57 -29.24 1.42
N ASP A 24 48.58 -29.64 2.21
CA ASP A 24 47.52 -28.77 2.70
C ASP A 24 47.90 -28.27 4.10
N ASP A 25 47.95 -26.96 4.28
CA ASP A 25 48.25 -26.32 5.56
C ASP A 25 47.30 -25.14 5.82
N PHE A 26 47.29 -24.62 7.04
CA PHE A 26 46.55 -23.41 7.41
C PHE A 26 47.50 -22.21 7.48
N ILE A 27 47.27 -21.22 6.63
CA ILE A 27 47.99 -19.94 6.70
C ILE A 27 47.15 -18.89 7.42
N LEU A 28 47.81 -18.03 8.19
CA LEU A 28 47.20 -16.86 8.78
C LEU A 28 47.39 -15.67 7.84
N ARG A 29 46.31 -15.14 7.26
CA ARG A 29 46.35 -13.90 6.48
C ARG A 29 45.90 -12.73 7.34
N SER A 30 46.71 -11.69 7.45
CA SER A 30 46.29 -10.41 8.03
C SER A 30 45.84 -9.46 6.93
N TYR A 31 44.80 -8.68 7.22
CA TYR A 31 44.34 -7.60 6.35
C TYR A 31 43.74 -6.48 7.19
N LYS A 32 43.78 -5.26 6.64
CA LYS A 32 43.18 -4.09 7.29
C LYS A 32 41.71 -3.98 6.92
N ARG A 33 40.85 -3.72 7.90
CA ARG A 33 39.44 -3.37 7.68
C ARG A 33 39.05 -2.09 8.41
N TYR A 34 37.93 -1.50 8.03
CA TYR A 34 37.32 -0.44 8.82
C TYR A 34 36.83 -1.01 10.16
N PRO A 35 37.10 -0.34 11.30
CA PRO A 35 36.63 -0.79 12.60
C PRO A 35 35.10 -0.96 12.58
N ARG A 36 34.62 -2.07 13.15
CA ARG A 36 33.19 -2.33 13.29
C ARG A 36 32.82 -2.21 14.75
N THR A 37 31.86 -1.35 15.05
CA THR A 37 31.23 -1.30 16.37
C THR A 37 30.11 -2.32 16.39
N TYR A 38 30.14 -3.26 17.34
CA TYR A 38 29.00 -4.12 17.58
C TYR A 38 27.92 -3.32 18.29
N VAL A 39 26.73 -3.25 17.68
CA VAL A 39 25.54 -2.69 18.32
C VAL A 39 24.72 -3.87 18.80
N ALA A 40 24.49 -3.96 20.11
CA ALA A 40 23.65 -5.02 20.67
C ALA A 40 22.22 -4.88 20.13
N GLY A 41 21.62 -5.99 19.72
CA GLY A 41 20.21 -6.02 19.34
C GLY A 41 19.33 -5.85 20.57
N SER A 42 18.19 -5.17 20.39
CA SER A 42 17.15 -5.09 21.41
C SER A 42 16.31 -6.38 21.38
N GLY A 43 16.17 -7.04 22.52
CA GLY A 43 15.26 -8.17 22.69
C GLY A 43 13.88 -7.67 23.12
N ILE A 44 12.83 -8.10 22.43
CA ILE A 44 11.44 -7.78 22.78
C ILE A 44 10.69 -9.09 22.96
N GLU A 45 10.11 -9.28 24.15
CA GLU A 45 9.32 -10.46 24.48
C GLU A 45 7.85 -10.25 24.12
N PHE A 46 7.33 -11.07 23.21
CA PHE A 46 5.93 -11.03 22.82
C PHE A 46 5.11 -12.04 23.63
N THR A 47 3.92 -11.63 24.05
CA THR A 47 2.96 -12.49 24.74
C THR A 47 1.87 -12.92 23.78
N ILE A 48 1.53 -14.22 23.80
CA ILE A 48 0.39 -14.77 23.06
C ILE A 48 -0.73 -15.03 24.06
N PHE A 49 -1.92 -14.47 23.79
CA PHE A 49 -3.11 -14.75 24.59
C PHE A 49 -4.33 -14.97 23.71
N GLN A 50 -5.35 -15.59 24.29
CA GLN A 50 -6.62 -15.88 23.65
C GLN A 50 -7.72 -15.14 24.40
N CYS A 51 -8.53 -14.38 23.67
CA CYS A 51 -9.71 -13.70 24.20
C CYS A 51 -10.88 -14.68 24.40
N ASP A 52 -11.87 -14.25 25.19
CA ASP A 52 -13.07 -15.05 25.50
C ASP A 52 -13.89 -15.42 24.26
N ASP A 53 -13.78 -14.63 23.18
CA ASP A 53 -14.40 -14.87 21.88
C ASP A 53 -13.63 -15.86 20.99
N GLY A 54 -12.49 -16.39 21.47
CA GLY A 54 -11.63 -17.32 20.77
C GLY A 54 -10.56 -16.67 19.87
N GLN A 55 -10.54 -15.34 19.74
CA GLN A 55 -9.49 -14.65 18.99
C GLN A 55 -8.14 -14.75 19.71
N ARG A 56 -7.05 -14.90 18.95
CA ARG A 56 -5.68 -14.96 19.48
C ARG A 56 -4.90 -13.73 19.08
N PHE A 57 -4.17 -13.17 20.03
CA PHE A 57 -3.36 -11.98 19.83
C PHE A 57 -1.91 -12.28 20.18
N VAL A 58 -1.00 -11.64 19.45
CA VAL A 58 0.41 -11.53 19.78
C VAL A 58 0.64 -10.07 20.15
N ALA A 59 0.99 -9.79 21.40
CA ALA A 59 1.19 -8.43 21.89
C ALA A 59 2.62 -8.22 22.36
N SER A 60 3.16 -7.05 22.04
CA SER A 60 4.37 -6.53 22.67
C SER A 60 4.08 -6.12 24.13
N PRO A 61 5.11 -5.74 24.90
CA PRO A 61 4.93 -4.98 26.13
C PRO A 61 4.13 -3.69 25.91
N VAL A 62 3.63 -3.11 27.00
CA VAL A 62 3.01 -1.79 26.99
C VAL A 62 4.10 -0.73 26.98
N TYR A 63 3.96 0.28 26.13
CA TYR A 63 4.91 1.39 26.01
C TYR A 63 4.22 2.73 26.30
N ASP A 64 4.92 3.63 26.99
CA ASP A 64 4.54 5.04 27.08
C ASP A 64 5.06 5.79 25.85
N THR A 65 4.13 6.29 25.03
CA THR A 65 4.44 7.03 23.80
C THR A 65 5.28 8.30 24.01
N ALA A 66 5.30 8.87 25.23
CA ALA A 66 6.07 10.07 25.53
C ALA A 66 7.53 9.77 25.89
N THR A 67 7.81 8.60 26.46
CA THR A 67 9.16 8.25 26.97
C THR A 67 9.82 7.08 26.25
N GLU A 68 9.05 6.21 25.61
CA GLU A 68 9.50 4.92 25.06
C GLU A 68 9.14 4.81 23.55
N SER A 69 9.19 5.93 22.83
CA SER A 69 8.81 5.99 21.42
C SER A 69 9.71 5.14 20.51
N ASP A 70 10.99 5.03 20.85
CA ASP A 70 11.97 4.30 20.04
C ASP A 70 11.81 2.79 20.22
N GLU A 71 11.59 2.32 21.44
CA GLU A 71 11.28 0.94 21.76
C GLU A 71 9.95 0.49 21.14
N LEU A 72 8.93 1.35 21.20
CA LEU A 72 7.65 1.12 20.53
C LEU A 72 7.83 0.97 19.00
N LEU A 73 8.67 1.81 18.40
CA LEU A 73 8.96 1.75 16.96
C LEU A 73 9.68 0.45 16.59
N VAL A 74 10.65 0.01 17.40
CA VAL A 74 11.33 -1.28 17.20
C VAL A 74 10.33 -2.43 17.32
N ALA A 75 9.45 -2.42 18.32
CA ALA A 75 8.42 -3.44 18.50
C ALA A 75 7.48 -3.50 17.29
N ALA A 76 6.98 -2.35 16.83
CA ALA A 76 6.10 -2.26 15.68
C ALA A 76 6.77 -2.79 14.40
N ASN A 77 8.03 -2.43 14.17
CA ASN A 77 8.78 -2.92 13.01
C ASN A 77 8.97 -4.44 13.03
N LEU A 78 9.24 -5.05 14.19
CA LEU A 78 9.33 -6.50 14.33
C LEU A 78 8.00 -7.20 14.00
N VAL A 79 6.88 -6.63 14.44
CA VAL A 79 5.55 -7.16 14.13
C VAL A 79 5.24 -7.03 12.64
N VAL A 80 5.54 -5.89 12.02
CA VAL A 80 5.33 -5.68 10.58
C VAL A 80 6.19 -6.63 9.75
N GLU A 81 7.46 -6.84 10.12
CA GLU A 81 8.34 -7.79 9.43
C GLU A 81 7.83 -9.23 9.54
N GLY A 82 7.32 -9.64 10.71
CA GLY A 82 6.83 -11.00 10.95
C GLY A 82 5.40 -11.28 10.45
N PHE A 83 4.52 -10.28 10.48
CA PHE A 83 3.06 -10.43 10.32
C PHE A 83 2.44 -9.50 9.27
N ALA A 84 3.24 -8.66 8.61
CA ALA A 84 2.85 -7.68 7.59
C ALA A 84 1.93 -6.53 8.03
N ASP A 85 1.31 -6.58 9.21
CA ASP A 85 0.46 -5.52 9.75
C ASP A 85 0.59 -5.43 11.28
N VAL A 86 0.30 -4.25 11.84
CA VAL A 86 0.35 -3.98 13.27
C VAL A 86 -0.82 -3.09 13.70
N GLU A 87 -1.43 -3.41 14.83
CA GLU A 87 -2.50 -2.61 15.43
C GLU A 87 -2.04 -2.00 16.76
N PHE A 88 -2.31 -0.71 16.94
CA PHE A 88 -2.03 0.02 18.18
C PHE A 88 -3.27 0.05 19.08
N LEU A 89 -3.15 -0.59 20.23
CA LEU A 89 -4.19 -0.69 21.25
C LEU A 89 -3.72 -0.03 22.56
N ARG A 90 -4.66 0.27 23.44
CA ARG A 90 -4.36 0.66 24.82
C ARG A 90 -3.96 -0.58 25.62
N ALA A 91 -3.42 -0.37 26.83
CA ALA A 91 -3.03 -1.46 27.74
C ALA A 91 -4.20 -2.40 28.11
N ASP A 92 -5.45 -1.94 28.00
CA ASP A 92 -6.66 -2.74 28.19
C ASP A 92 -7.14 -3.44 26.90
N LEU A 93 -6.28 -3.48 25.87
CA LEU A 93 -6.56 -4.05 24.53
C LEU A 93 -7.73 -3.39 23.80
N LEU A 94 -8.20 -2.24 24.28
CA LEU A 94 -9.19 -1.44 23.57
C LEU A 94 -8.50 -0.54 22.55
N PRO A 95 -9.16 -0.23 21.43
CA PRO A 95 -8.65 0.77 20.49
C PRO A 95 -8.36 2.10 21.20
N VAL A 96 -7.26 2.75 20.83
CA VAL A 96 -6.84 4.06 21.39
C VAL A 96 -7.90 5.14 21.19
N LEU A 97 -8.77 4.97 20.19
CA LEU A 97 -9.86 5.89 19.88
C LEU A 97 -11.22 5.21 20.09
N LYS A 98 -12.02 5.75 21.03
CA LYS A 98 -13.42 5.34 21.30
C LYS A 98 -14.43 5.81 20.25
N THR A 99 -14.04 6.74 19.39
CA THR A 99 -14.83 7.06 18.21
C THR A 99 -14.70 5.87 17.26
N PRO A 100 -15.79 5.34 16.67
CA PRO A 100 -15.66 4.38 15.60
C PRO A 100 -14.89 5.07 14.49
N ILE A 101 -13.57 4.84 14.45
CA ILE A 101 -12.77 5.21 13.32
C ILE A 101 -13.25 4.29 12.23
N LYS A 102 -14.20 4.78 11.44
CA LYS A 102 -14.37 4.29 10.07
C LYS A 102 -13.04 4.58 9.40
N ARG A 103 -12.09 3.64 9.50
CA ARG A 103 -10.92 3.56 8.63
C ARG A 103 -11.46 3.31 7.23
N LEU A 104 -11.83 4.39 6.55
CA LEU A 104 -11.93 4.38 5.11
C LEU A 104 -10.48 4.32 4.65
N ASN A 105 -10.12 3.25 3.96
CA ASN A 105 -8.79 3.03 3.36
C ASN A 105 -8.53 3.99 2.17
N TRP A 106 -9.10 5.20 2.24
CA TRP A 106 -9.15 6.21 1.21
C TRP A 106 -8.67 7.55 1.79
N GLU A 107 -7.81 8.25 1.07
CA GLU A 107 -7.64 9.69 1.30
C GLU A 107 -8.89 10.37 0.74
N VAL A 108 -9.83 10.66 1.65
CA VAL A 108 -11.09 11.31 1.30
C VAL A 108 -10.83 12.80 1.24
N PHE A 109 -10.95 13.40 0.05
CA PHE A 109 -10.89 14.86 -0.06
C PHE A 109 -12.02 15.47 0.77
N PRO A 110 -11.80 16.65 1.39
CA PRO A 110 -12.77 17.27 2.27
C PRO A 110 -14.15 17.35 1.62
N ARG A 111 -15.18 16.94 2.37
CA ARG A 111 -16.57 16.94 1.92
C ARG A 111 -17.01 18.38 1.57
N GLY A 112 -17.49 18.58 0.35
CA GLY A 112 -17.88 19.89 -0.20
C GLY A 112 -17.60 19.96 -1.70
N ARG A 113 -17.81 21.12 -2.34
CA ARG A 113 -17.36 21.36 -3.73
C ARG A 113 -15.87 21.07 -3.80
N VAL A 114 -15.53 19.89 -4.30
CA VAL A 114 -14.14 19.49 -4.54
C VAL A 114 -13.51 20.58 -5.39
N PRO A 115 -12.37 21.17 -4.99
CA PRO A 115 -11.62 22.05 -5.85
C PRO A 115 -11.05 21.18 -6.98
N TRP A 116 -11.83 21.01 -8.04
CA TRP A 116 -11.49 20.19 -9.20
C TRP A 116 -10.14 20.56 -9.79
N ASP A 117 -9.73 21.82 -9.68
CA ASP A 117 -8.38 22.27 -10.04
C ASP A 117 -7.27 21.57 -9.26
N ARG A 118 -7.48 21.27 -7.97
CA ARG A 118 -6.50 20.51 -7.16
C ARG A 118 -6.50 19.03 -7.53
N VAL A 119 -7.68 18.42 -7.66
CA VAL A 119 -7.79 17.01 -8.07
C VAL A 119 -7.19 16.80 -9.46
N ARG A 120 -7.48 17.70 -10.40
CA ARG A 120 -6.90 17.71 -11.73
C ARG A 120 -5.39 17.83 -11.68
N LYS A 121 -4.83 18.78 -10.91
CA LYS A 121 -3.37 18.92 -10.77
C LYS A 121 -2.69 17.65 -10.26
N GLU A 122 -3.29 16.96 -9.29
CA GLU A 122 -2.70 15.72 -8.78
C GLU A 122 -2.89 14.54 -9.74
N LEU A 123 -4.03 14.46 -10.44
CA LEU A 123 -4.24 13.48 -11.52
C LEU A 123 -3.22 13.67 -12.64
N GLU A 124 -2.98 14.91 -13.05
CA GLU A 124 -1.99 15.28 -14.07
C GLU A 124 -0.58 14.82 -13.69
N ARG A 125 -0.14 15.06 -12.46
CA ARG A 125 1.17 14.59 -11.96
C ARG A 125 1.36 13.08 -12.07
N VAL A 126 0.27 12.32 -12.04
CA VAL A 126 0.30 10.84 -12.12
C VAL A 126 0.18 10.37 -13.56
N ILE A 127 -0.62 11.07 -14.37
CA ILE A 127 -0.73 10.84 -15.81
C ILE A 127 0.62 11.08 -16.48
N GLU A 128 1.34 12.16 -16.14
CA GLU A 128 2.66 12.49 -16.69
C GLU A 128 3.71 11.39 -16.44
N LYS A 129 3.55 10.60 -15.37
CA LYS A 129 4.43 9.46 -15.04
C LYS A 129 4.11 8.18 -15.80
N THR A 130 3.03 8.17 -16.60
CA THR A 130 2.60 7.03 -17.42
C THR A 130 3.15 7.17 -18.85
N PRO A 131 3.41 6.06 -19.59
CA PRO A 131 3.94 6.14 -20.96
C PRO A 131 3.16 7.10 -21.88
N PRO A 132 3.83 7.89 -22.74
CA PRO A 132 3.20 8.94 -23.55
C PRO A 132 2.03 8.46 -24.42
N SER A 133 2.08 7.22 -24.91
CA SER A 133 1.01 6.60 -25.71
C SER A 133 -0.28 6.37 -24.91
N ILE A 134 -0.19 6.24 -23.59
CA ILE A 134 -1.32 5.92 -22.69
C ILE A 134 -1.95 7.19 -22.11
N GLN A 135 -1.17 8.25 -21.93
CA GLN A 135 -1.62 9.53 -21.39
C GLN A 135 -2.92 10.07 -22.03
N PRO A 136 -3.06 10.15 -23.37
CA PRO A 136 -4.28 10.67 -23.98
C PRO A 136 -5.52 9.81 -23.65
N VAL A 137 -5.34 8.50 -23.48
CA VAL A 137 -6.44 7.58 -23.13
C VAL A 137 -6.91 7.82 -21.70
N ILE A 138 -5.99 8.02 -20.75
CA ILE A 138 -6.35 8.33 -19.37
C ILE A 138 -7.03 9.70 -19.29
N ARG A 139 -6.49 10.72 -19.95
CA ARG A 139 -7.10 12.06 -20.02
C ARG A 139 -8.52 12.00 -20.57
N ALA A 140 -8.74 11.30 -21.69
CA ALA A 140 -10.05 11.16 -22.29
C ALA A 140 -11.08 10.54 -21.32
N ARG A 141 -10.70 9.48 -20.61
CA ARG A 141 -11.59 8.81 -19.64
C ARG A 141 -11.91 9.69 -18.44
N THR A 142 -10.90 10.32 -17.83
CA THR A 142 -11.10 11.25 -16.72
C THR A 142 -11.99 12.43 -17.14
N SER A 143 -11.73 13.02 -18.31
CA SER A 143 -12.55 14.11 -18.84
C SER A 143 -13.98 13.66 -19.16
N GLN A 144 -14.20 12.41 -19.56
CA GLN A 144 -15.55 11.89 -19.79
C GLN A 144 -16.36 11.83 -18.48
N VAL A 145 -15.76 11.34 -17.39
CA VAL A 145 -16.42 11.34 -16.07
C VAL A 145 -16.64 12.76 -15.56
N GLU A 146 -15.67 13.66 -15.77
CA GLU A 146 -15.75 15.05 -15.34
C GLU A 146 -16.90 15.84 -15.98
N LYS A 147 -17.29 15.51 -17.23
CA LYS A 147 -18.43 16.15 -17.93
C LYS A 147 -19.75 16.05 -17.14
N TYR A 148 -19.89 15.02 -16.31
CA TYR A 148 -21.09 14.81 -15.48
C TYR A 148 -21.07 15.60 -14.17
N GLY A 149 -19.98 16.32 -13.88
CA GLY A 149 -19.84 17.18 -12.72
C GLY A 149 -19.89 16.44 -11.38
N PRO A 150 -18.95 15.50 -11.10
CA PRO A 150 -18.93 14.83 -9.80
C PRO A 150 -18.69 15.85 -8.68
N ASP A 151 -19.39 15.68 -7.56
CA ASP A 151 -19.33 16.56 -6.39
C ASP A 151 -18.43 16.03 -5.27
N PHE A 152 -17.85 14.85 -5.49
CA PHE A 152 -16.98 14.16 -4.55
C PHE A 152 -15.83 13.45 -5.27
N ALA A 153 -14.66 13.39 -4.64
CA ALA A 153 -13.54 12.61 -5.12
C ALA A 153 -12.80 11.93 -3.95
N ALA A 154 -12.30 10.71 -4.17
CA ALA A 154 -11.49 9.98 -3.19
C ALA A 154 -10.49 9.04 -3.88
N ILE A 155 -9.44 8.65 -3.15
CA ILE A 155 -8.33 7.84 -3.69
C ILE A 155 -7.96 6.73 -2.72
N GLY A 156 -7.70 5.52 -3.22
CA GLY A 156 -7.51 4.32 -2.37
C GLY A 156 -6.10 4.16 -1.81
N ARG A 157 -5.87 3.06 -1.09
CA ARG A 157 -4.57 2.66 -0.47
C ARG A 157 -3.35 2.78 -1.40
N ALA A 158 -3.51 2.54 -2.69
CA ALA A 158 -2.41 2.67 -3.67
C ALA A 158 -2.14 4.14 -4.09
N GLY A 159 -2.76 5.11 -3.42
CA GLY A 159 -2.77 6.50 -3.84
C GLY A 159 -3.33 6.63 -5.25
N PHE A 160 -2.87 7.65 -5.97
CA PHE A 160 -3.26 7.89 -7.36
C PHE A 160 -2.87 6.78 -8.34
N TYR A 161 -2.11 5.77 -7.91
CA TYR A 161 -1.76 4.63 -8.75
C TYR A 161 -2.85 3.53 -8.77
N GLY A 162 -3.86 3.63 -7.91
CA GLY A 162 -4.99 2.70 -7.82
C GLY A 162 -6.25 3.15 -8.56
N TYR A 163 -7.41 2.95 -7.93
CA TYR A 163 -8.69 3.47 -8.40
C TYR A 163 -8.96 4.87 -7.85
N TRP A 164 -9.46 5.74 -8.70
CA TRP A 164 -9.95 7.08 -8.41
C TRP A 164 -11.47 7.02 -8.30
N VAL A 165 -11.99 7.51 -7.19
CA VAL A 165 -13.43 7.57 -6.93
C VAL A 165 -13.92 8.93 -7.35
N PHE A 166 -14.94 8.97 -8.21
CA PHE A 166 -15.70 10.15 -8.57
C PHE A 166 -17.15 9.95 -8.11
N GLY A 167 -17.56 10.72 -7.12
CA GLY A 167 -18.88 10.60 -6.51
C GLY A 167 -19.89 11.60 -7.05
N PHE A 168 -21.10 11.10 -7.23
CA PHE A 168 -22.32 11.83 -7.52
C PHE A 168 -23.23 11.66 -6.31
N THR A 169 -22.89 12.38 -5.23
CA THR A 169 -23.43 12.11 -3.89
C THR A 169 -24.95 12.27 -3.83
N ARG A 170 -25.52 13.20 -4.61
CA ARG A 170 -26.97 13.39 -4.74
C ARG A 170 -27.71 12.16 -5.28
N GLN A 171 -27.07 11.42 -6.19
CA GLN A 171 -27.63 10.22 -6.81
C GLN A 171 -27.19 8.93 -6.12
N GLY A 172 -26.30 9.02 -5.13
CA GLY A 172 -25.73 7.86 -4.45
C GLY A 172 -24.90 6.96 -5.38
N LEU A 173 -24.31 7.52 -6.44
CA LEU A 173 -23.50 6.79 -7.42
C LEU A 173 -22.04 7.19 -7.33
N TYR A 174 -21.15 6.21 -7.45
CA TYR A 174 -19.71 6.39 -7.31
C TYR A 174 -18.98 5.64 -8.40
N VAL A 175 -18.21 6.35 -9.22
CA VAL A 175 -17.46 5.82 -10.35
C VAL A 175 -16.01 5.61 -9.92
N LEU A 176 -15.54 4.37 -9.97
CA LEU A 176 -14.18 3.97 -9.66
C LEU A 176 -13.44 3.76 -10.98
N GLU A 177 -12.61 4.74 -11.34
CA GLU A 177 -11.81 4.74 -12.57
C GLU A 177 -10.35 4.39 -12.28
N SER A 178 -9.63 3.80 -13.22
CA SER A 178 -8.21 3.46 -13.04
C SER A 178 -7.36 3.91 -14.22
N ARG A 179 -6.13 4.36 -13.95
CA ARG A 179 -5.15 4.64 -15.01
C ARG A 179 -4.77 3.40 -15.84
N MET A 180 -4.96 2.21 -15.30
CA MET A 180 -4.57 0.95 -15.95
C MET A 180 -5.48 0.65 -17.15
N LEU A 181 -4.89 0.34 -18.30
CA LEU A 181 -5.63 0.08 -19.54
C LEU A 181 -6.42 -1.24 -19.46
N ASP A 182 -5.82 -2.30 -18.91
CA ASP A 182 -6.42 -3.65 -18.85
C ASP A 182 -7.42 -3.84 -17.68
N ASN A 183 -7.92 -2.74 -17.13
CA ASN A 183 -8.92 -2.75 -16.07
C ASN A 183 -10.30 -2.33 -16.60
N ALA A 184 -11.26 -2.19 -15.68
CA ALA A 184 -12.61 -1.75 -15.95
C ALA A 184 -12.96 -0.62 -14.99
N THR A 185 -13.86 0.25 -15.40
CA THR A 185 -14.51 1.20 -14.51
C THR A 185 -15.60 0.47 -13.74
N TYR A 186 -15.67 0.70 -12.43
CA TYR A 186 -16.73 0.14 -11.60
C TYR A 186 -17.65 1.27 -11.17
N VAL A 187 -18.95 1.09 -11.34
CA VAL A 187 -19.98 1.99 -10.81
C VAL A 187 -20.61 1.33 -9.61
N LEU A 188 -20.53 1.99 -8.46
CA LEU A 188 -21.04 1.51 -7.18
C LEU A 188 -22.20 2.38 -6.70
N GLY A 189 -23.08 1.78 -5.90
CA GLY A 189 -24.22 2.47 -5.27
C GLY A 189 -23.86 3.14 -3.94
N ALA A 190 -24.87 3.48 -3.14
CA ALA A 190 -24.70 4.22 -1.89
C ALA A 190 -23.79 3.50 -0.85
N ASN A 191 -23.67 2.17 -0.96
CA ASN A 191 -22.80 1.34 -0.13
C ASN A 191 -21.35 1.24 -0.66
N TRP A 192 -20.93 2.12 -1.60
CA TRP A 192 -19.59 2.11 -2.20
C TRP A 192 -18.46 2.06 -1.16
N GLU A 193 -18.61 2.69 0.01
CA GLU A 193 -17.60 2.66 1.09
C GLU A 193 -17.29 1.25 1.59
N VAL A 194 -18.29 0.36 1.54
CA VAL A 194 -18.19 -1.04 1.97
C VAL A 194 -17.69 -1.88 0.79
N VAL A 195 -18.32 -1.73 -0.38
CA VAL A 195 -17.99 -2.51 -1.58
C VAL A 195 -16.56 -2.23 -2.06
N SER A 196 -16.09 -0.98 -1.94
CA SER A 196 -14.73 -0.58 -2.32
C SER A 196 -13.62 -1.19 -1.45
N ARG A 197 -13.96 -1.81 -0.32
CA ARG A 197 -12.99 -2.52 0.55
C ARG A 197 -12.78 -3.96 0.13
N LEU A 198 -13.68 -4.50 -0.69
CA LEU A 198 -13.60 -5.86 -1.17
C LEU A 198 -12.56 -5.99 -2.28
N THR A 199 -12.00 -7.18 -2.42
CA THR A 199 -11.14 -7.53 -3.54
C THR A 199 -11.92 -7.47 -4.86
N LYS A 200 -11.21 -7.27 -5.97
CA LYS A 200 -11.82 -7.29 -7.31
C LYS A 200 -12.62 -8.58 -7.57
N ALA A 201 -12.12 -9.72 -7.07
CA ALA A 201 -12.79 -11.01 -7.20
C ALA A 201 -14.11 -11.04 -6.41
N GLU A 202 -14.14 -10.55 -5.19
CA GLU A 202 -15.35 -10.49 -4.36
C GLU A 202 -16.41 -9.56 -4.95
N VAL A 203 -16.02 -8.40 -5.48
CA VAL A 203 -16.95 -7.46 -6.14
C VAL A 203 -17.59 -8.10 -7.38
N ILE A 204 -16.81 -8.85 -8.16
CA ILE A 204 -17.30 -9.55 -9.38
C ILE A 204 -18.19 -10.73 -9.01
N ASN A 205 -17.75 -11.58 -8.07
CA ASN A 205 -18.45 -12.82 -7.73
C ASN A 205 -19.76 -12.56 -6.98
N SER A 206 -19.87 -11.44 -6.28
CA SER A 206 -21.06 -11.07 -5.50
C SER A 206 -21.98 -10.08 -6.22
N ASP A 207 -21.69 -9.74 -7.49
CA ASP A 207 -22.44 -8.77 -8.31
C ASP A 207 -22.76 -7.45 -7.59
N LEU A 208 -21.79 -6.94 -6.83
CA LEU A 208 -21.97 -5.77 -5.95
C LEU A 208 -21.80 -4.42 -6.67
N ALA A 209 -21.41 -4.46 -7.94
CA ALA A 209 -21.29 -3.28 -8.77
C ALA A 209 -22.61 -3.01 -9.50
N VAL A 210 -23.07 -1.76 -9.48
CA VAL A 210 -24.19 -1.30 -10.32
C VAL A 210 -23.87 -1.49 -11.80
N ALA A 211 -22.61 -1.27 -12.18
CA ALA A 211 -22.12 -1.58 -13.51
C ALA A 211 -20.60 -1.84 -13.49
N ARG A 212 -20.14 -2.72 -14.38
CA ARG A 212 -18.72 -2.93 -14.69
C ARG A 212 -18.47 -2.62 -16.16
N LEU A 213 -17.72 -1.56 -16.42
CA LEU A 213 -17.47 -1.06 -17.77
C LEU A 213 -16.03 -1.39 -18.19
N VAL A 214 -15.88 -2.39 -19.05
CA VAL A 214 -14.57 -2.73 -19.64
C VAL A 214 -14.08 -1.56 -20.50
N HIS A 215 -12.79 -1.21 -20.42
CA HIS A 215 -12.16 -0.17 -21.24
C HIS A 215 -12.01 -0.59 -22.71
N ASP A 216 -13.14 -0.83 -23.38
CA ASP A 216 -13.22 -1.10 -24.81
C ASP A 216 -13.70 0.15 -25.58
N ARG A 217 -13.87 0.03 -26.89
CA ARG A 217 -14.34 1.14 -27.74
C ARG A 217 -15.74 1.65 -27.39
N SER A 218 -16.55 0.82 -26.72
CA SER A 218 -17.91 1.15 -26.30
C SER A 218 -17.99 1.70 -24.87
N TRP A 219 -16.83 1.85 -24.22
CA TRP A 219 -16.75 2.35 -22.85
C TRP A 219 -17.42 3.72 -22.66
N PRO A 220 -17.19 4.73 -23.53
CA PRO A 220 -17.83 6.04 -23.37
C PRO A 220 -19.35 5.93 -23.39
N GLU A 221 -19.91 5.19 -24.34
CA GLU A 221 -21.36 5.03 -24.50
C GLU A 221 -21.98 4.30 -23.29
N LYS A 222 -21.28 3.29 -22.77
CA LYS A 222 -21.71 2.58 -21.55
C LYS A 222 -21.68 3.49 -20.33
N LEU A 223 -20.66 4.34 -20.19
CA LEU A 223 -20.57 5.30 -19.09
C LEU A 223 -21.72 6.31 -19.19
N ASP A 224 -21.98 6.82 -20.39
CA ASP A 224 -23.06 7.78 -20.64
C ASP A 224 -24.43 7.18 -20.31
N GLN A 225 -24.64 5.91 -20.66
CA GLN A 225 -25.87 5.18 -20.33
C GLN A 225 -26.09 5.06 -18.82
N VAL A 226 -25.03 4.75 -18.06
CA VAL A 226 -25.11 4.60 -16.59
C VAL A 226 -25.32 5.95 -15.90
N LEU A 227 -24.66 7.01 -16.37
CA LEU A 227 -24.71 8.34 -15.76
C LEU A 227 -25.81 9.25 -16.34
N ARG A 228 -26.66 8.77 -17.25
CA ARG A 228 -27.70 9.59 -17.89
C ARG A 228 -28.64 10.32 -16.92
N HIS A 229 -28.86 9.77 -15.72
CA HIS A 229 -29.75 10.33 -14.69
C HIS A 229 -29.03 11.27 -13.70
N VAL A 230 -27.71 11.45 -13.86
CA VAL A 230 -26.87 12.23 -12.95
C VAL A 230 -26.86 13.72 -13.30
N MET A 231 -27.23 14.07 -14.54
CA MET A 231 -27.22 15.45 -15.04
C MET A 231 -27.95 16.43 -14.09
N PRO A 232 -27.34 17.55 -13.70
CA PRO A 232 -28.07 18.63 -13.07
C PRO A 232 -29.04 19.24 -14.09
N SER A 233 -30.25 19.61 -13.64
CA SER A 233 -31.05 20.62 -14.34
C SER A 233 -30.12 21.78 -14.71
N LYS A 234 -29.95 22.04 -16.01
CA LYS A 234 -29.28 23.26 -16.46
C LYS A 234 -29.94 24.44 -15.75
N ALA A 235 -29.25 25.06 -14.81
CA ALA A 235 -29.61 26.39 -14.39
C ALA A 235 -29.33 27.32 -15.59
N ALA A 236 -30.35 28.09 -15.92
CA ALA A 236 -30.39 29.08 -17.00
C ALA A 236 -29.24 30.09 -16.92
#